data_AF-A0A7W1KYF9-F1
#
_entry.id   AF-A0A7W1KYF9-F1
#
_cell.length_a   1.000
_cell.length_b   1.000
_cell.length_c   1.000
_cell.angle_alpha   90.00
_cell.angle_beta   90.00
_cell.angle_gamma   90.00
#
_symmetry.space_group_name_H-M   'P 1'
#
loop_
_entity.id
_entity.type
_entity.pdbx_description
1 polymer ?
#
loop_
_entity_poly.entity_id
_entity_poly.type
_entity_poly.pdbx_seq_one_letter_code
_entity_poly.pdbx_strand_id
1 'polypeptide(L)'
;MALLLIALCALPFSFAGCGARRTPNLERIFAQARERTGKRPLIVIPGILGSQLVNYETGEEVWPSIFRSSSDGLSLPVSPDLASNRDKLVARKIVDTIHLA
;
A
#
# COMPACT_ATOMS: atom_id res chain seq x y z
N MET A 1 4.64 51.92 -20.99
CA MET A 1 5.83 51.06 -21.26
C MET A 1 6.20 50.16 -20.09
N ALA A 2 6.32 50.67 -18.86
CA ALA A 2 6.71 49.85 -17.69
C ALA A 2 5.77 48.66 -17.38
N LEU A 3 4.45 48.85 -17.51
CA LEU A 3 3.45 47.78 -17.27
C LEU A 3 3.51 46.64 -18.30
N LEU A 4 3.85 46.95 -19.55
CA LEU A 4 3.99 45.95 -20.63
C LEU A 4 5.25 45.09 -20.42
N LEU A 5 6.33 45.70 -19.92
CA LEU A 5 7.59 45.03 -19.56
C LEU A 5 7.42 44.08 -18.37
N ILE A 6 6.64 44.46 -17.36
CA ILE A 6 6.36 43.60 -16.19
C ILE A 6 5.53 42.37 -16.61
N ALA A 7 4.53 42.55 -17.48
CA ALA A 7 3.72 41.45 -17.99
C ALA A 7 4.53 40.47 -18.86
N LEU A 8 5.46 40.98 -19.68
CA LEU A 8 6.35 40.13 -20.49
C LEU A 8 7.33 39.31 -19.64
N CYS A 9 7.83 39.86 -18.54
CA CYS A 9 8.76 39.16 -17.64
C CYS A 9 8.08 38.12 -16.73
N ALA A 10 6.78 38.26 -16.45
CA ALA A 10 6.04 37.32 -15.60
C ALA A 10 5.60 36.03 -16.34
N LEU A 11 5.45 36.09 -17.66
CA LEU A 11 4.98 34.98 -18.49
C LEU A 11 5.89 33.71 -18.47
N PRO A 12 7.23 33.80 -18.51
CA PRO A 12 8.09 32.61 -18.45
C PRO A 12 8.20 32.00 -17.05
N PHE A 13 7.87 32.73 -15.97
CA PHE A 13 7.93 32.21 -14.61
C PHE A 13 6.83 31.17 -14.31
N SER A 14 5.69 31.26 -14.99
CA SER A 14 4.56 30.34 -14.78
C SER A 14 4.78 28.93 -15.34
N PHE A 15 5.78 28.73 -16.22
CA PHE A 15 6.05 27.42 -16.84
C PHE A 15 7.23 26.65 -16.21
N ALA A 16 7.97 27.26 -15.28
CA ALA A 16 9.10 26.58 -14.62
C ALA A 16 8.69 25.47 -13.64
N GLY A 17 7.39 25.37 -13.29
CA GLY A 17 6.87 24.40 -12.31
C GLY A 17 6.52 23.01 -12.86
N CYS A 18 6.36 22.85 -14.18
CA CYS A 18 5.81 21.60 -14.76
C CYS A 18 6.86 20.59 -15.27
N GLY A 19 8.17 20.86 -15.13
CA GLY A 19 9.20 20.09 -15.84
C GLY A 19 10.02 19.08 -15.02
N ALA A 20 10.09 19.22 -13.69
CA ALA A 20 11.03 18.42 -12.90
C ALA A 20 10.40 17.09 -12.43
N ARG A 21 10.10 16.19 -13.37
CA ARG A 21 9.83 14.79 -13.04
C ARG A 21 11.14 14.14 -12.60
N ARG A 22 11.48 14.28 -11.31
CA ARG A 22 12.58 13.53 -10.69
C ARG A 22 12.16 12.06 -10.61
N THR A 23 12.38 11.31 -11.68
CA THR A 23 12.28 9.86 -11.60
C THR A 23 13.46 9.37 -10.76
N PRO A 24 13.20 8.63 -9.67
CA PRO A 24 14.28 8.08 -8.87
C PRO A 24 15.10 7.10 -9.72
N ASN A 25 16.43 7.12 -9.58
CA ASN A 25 17.29 6.15 -10.26
C ASN A 25 17.08 4.76 -9.63
N LEU A 26 16.25 3.94 -10.29
CA LEU A 26 15.88 2.62 -9.81
C LEU A 26 17.08 1.66 -9.77
N GLU A 27 18.02 1.78 -10.71
CA GLU A 27 19.24 0.95 -10.71
C GLU A 27 20.04 1.15 -9.44
N ARG A 28 20.22 2.41 -9.01
CA ARG A 28 20.90 2.74 -7.75
C ARG A 28 20.14 2.22 -6.54
N ILE A 29 18.81 2.37 -6.51
CA ILE A 29 17.97 1.95 -5.37
C ILE A 29 17.98 0.43 -5.20
N PHE A 30 18.00 -0.33 -6.30
CA PHE A 30 17.93 -1.79 -6.28
C PHE A 30 19.28 -2.50 -6.47
N ALA A 31 20.40 -1.78 -6.52
CA ALA A 31 21.74 -2.36 -6.66
C ALA A 31 22.01 -3.45 -5.60
N GLN A 32 21.70 -3.16 -4.33
CA GLN A 32 21.87 -4.09 -3.21
C GLN A 32 20.97 -5.34 -3.31
N ALA A 33 19.79 -5.21 -3.92
CA ALA A 33 18.88 -6.36 -4.10
C ALA A 33 19.44 -7.37 -5.13
N ARG A 34 20.22 -6.89 -6.11
CA ARG A 34 20.90 -7.73 -7.12
C ARG A 34 22.11 -8.49 -6.56
N GLU A 35 22.74 -7.97 -5.51
CA GLU A 35 23.89 -8.60 -4.85
C GLU A 35 23.52 -9.79 -3.96
N ARG A 36 22.21 -10.06 -3.74
CA ARG A 36 21.79 -11.19 -2.91
C ARG A 36 22.20 -12.52 -3.55
N THR A 37 23.28 -13.09 -3.07
CA THR A 37 23.71 -14.46 -3.32
C THR A 37 22.95 -15.40 -2.37
N GLY A 38 22.31 -16.44 -2.90
CA GLY A 38 21.49 -17.37 -2.12
C GLY A 38 20.25 -17.89 -2.87
N LYS A 39 19.33 -18.54 -2.14
CA LYS A 39 18.07 -19.03 -2.72
C LYS A 39 17.24 -17.87 -3.26
N ARG A 40 16.74 -18.02 -4.49
CA ARG A 40 15.84 -17.04 -5.13
C ARG A 40 14.55 -16.92 -4.29
N PRO A 41 14.24 -15.75 -3.72
CA PRO A 41 13.01 -15.58 -2.96
C PRO A 41 11.80 -15.68 -3.91
N LEU A 42 10.85 -16.54 -3.59
CA LEU A 42 9.56 -16.62 -4.28
C LEU A 42 8.55 -15.79 -3.49
N ILE A 43 8.08 -14.69 -4.10
CA ILE A 43 7.02 -13.85 -3.53
C ILE A 43 5.72 -14.23 -4.23
N VAL A 44 4.75 -14.70 -3.46
CA VAL A 44 3.39 -14.98 -3.94
C VAL A 44 2.50 -13.82 -3.49
N ILE A 45 1.93 -13.10 -4.45
CA ILE A 45 0.94 -12.03 -4.20
C ILE A 45 -0.42 -12.57 -4.67
N PRO A 46 -1.23 -13.15 -3.77
CA PRO A 46 -2.53 -13.69 -4.15
C PRO A 46 -3.56 -12.57 -4.42
N GLY A 47 -4.62 -12.92 -5.15
CA GLY A 47 -5.75 -12.03 -5.45
C GLY A 47 -6.79 -11.98 -4.33
N ILE A 48 -8.08 -11.88 -4.69
CA ILE A 48 -9.19 -11.80 -3.72
C ILE A 48 -9.29 -13.00 -2.77
N LEU A 49 -8.72 -14.15 -3.13
CA LEU A 49 -8.61 -15.34 -2.27
C LEU A 49 -7.25 -15.42 -1.58
N GLY A 50 -6.68 -14.25 -1.28
CA GLY A 50 -5.43 -14.12 -0.58
C GLY A 50 -5.50 -14.54 0.88
N SER A 51 -4.61 -13.98 1.69
CA SER A 51 -4.43 -14.45 3.05
C SER A 51 -5.72 -14.39 3.87
N GLN A 52 -6.05 -15.49 4.55
CA GLN A 52 -7.19 -15.58 5.46
C GLN A 52 -6.93 -14.69 6.69
N LEU A 53 -7.89 -13.84 7.06
CA LEU A 53 -7.85 -13.06 8.29
C LEU A 53 -8.84 -13.62 9.31
N VAL A 54 -8.37 -13.82 10.53
CA VAL A 54 -9.18 -14.31 11.64
C VAL A 54 -9.04 -13.40 12.85
N ASN A 55 -10.10 -13.28 13.65
CA ASN A 55 -9.99 -12.69 14.97
C ASN A 55 -9.29 -13.70 15.90
N TYR A 56 -8.13 -13.35 16.48
CA TYR A 56 -7.36 -14.29 17.29
C TYR A 56 -8.01 -14.65 18.63
N GLU A 57 -8.93 -13.83 19.14
CA GLU A 57 -9.62 -14.08 20.42
C GLU A 57 -10.82 -15.01 20.24
N THR A 58 -11.62 -14.79 19.19
CA THR A 58 -12.86 -15.53 18.95
C THR A 58 -12.68 -16.72 18.00
N GLY A 59 -11.62 -16.71 17.19
CA GLY A 59 -11.40 -17.67 16.11
C GLY A 59 -12.29 -17.46 14.89
N GLU A 60 -13.08 -16.38 14.87
CA GLU A 60 -13.97 -16.02 13.76
C GLU A 60 -13.16 -15.73 12.48
N GLU A 61 -13.60 -16.29 11.35
CA GLU A 61 -13.08 -15.92 10.03
C GLU A 61 -13.71 -14.61 9.57
N VAL A 62 -12.88 -13.58 9.45
CA VAL A 62 -13.30 -12.23 9.03
C VAL A 62 -13.03 -12.02 7.54
N TRP A 63 -12.05 -12.74 6.98
CA TRP A 63 -11.81 -12.83 5.54
C TRP A 63 -11.30 -14.24 5.16
N PRO A 64 -11.81 -14.85 4.08
CA PRO A 64 -12.87 -14.35 3.19
C PRO A 64 -14.28 -14.72 3.67
N SER A 65 -14.98 -13.80 4.33
CA SER A 65 -16.37 -14.03 4.79
C SER A 65 -17.37 -13.17 4.01
N ILE A 66 -18.51 -13.78 3.64
CA ILE A 66 -19.67 -13.06 3.07
C ILE A 66 -20.47 -12.31 4.13
N PHE A 67 -20.27 -12.64 5.41
CA PHE A 67 -20.93 -11.99 6.53
C PHE A 67 -19.96 -11.05 7.22
N ARG A 68 -20.46 -9.88 7.60
CA ARG A 68 -19.65 -8.92 8.36
C ARG A 68 -19.52 -9.40 9.80
N SER A 69 -18.29 -9.47 10.31
CA SER A 69 -18.08 -9.70 11.74
C SER A 69 -18.76 -8.60 12.55
N SER A 70 -19.43 -9.01 13.63
CA SER A 70 -20.07 -8.10 14.59
C SER A 70 -19.09 -7.58 15.66
N SER A 71 -17.92 -8.23 15.77
CA SER A 71 -16.95 -7.98 16.85
C SER A 71 -15.72 -7.24 16.37
N ASP A 72 -15.13 -7.66 15.24
CA ASP A 72 -13.94 -7.04 14.68
C ASP A 72 -13.93 -7.21 13.16
N GLY A 73 -14.27 -6.14 12.45
CA GLY A 73 -14.43 -6.14 10.99
C GLY A 73 -13.17 -5.70 10.24
N LEU A 74 -13.22 -5.68 8.91
CA LEU A 74 -12.07 -5.31 8.05
C LEU A 74 -11.69 -3.82 8.06
N SER A 75 -12.40 -3.00 8.82
CA SER A 75 -12.08 -1.58 8.93
C SER A 75 -10.86 -1.41 9.82
N LEU A 76 -9.76 -0.91 9.25
CA LEU A 76 -8.56 -0.63 10.04
C LEU A 76 -8.86 0.47 11.09
N PRO A 77 -8.40 0.32 12.34
CA PRO A 77 -8.52 1.37 13.34
C PRO A 77 -7.61 2.53 12.96
N VAL A 78 -8.20 3.72 12.79
CA VAL A 78 -7.47 4.93 12.41
C VAL A 78 -7.79 6.03 13.41
N SER A 79 -6.76 6.43 14.17
CA SER A 79 -6.80 7.57 15.08
C SER A 79 -5.44 8.28 15.14
N PRO A 80 -5.39 9.51 15.69
CA PRO A 80 -4.13 10.23 15.92
C PRO A 80 -3.19 9.54 16.92
N ASP A 81 -3.73 8.75 17.86
CA ASP A 81 -2.92 7.95 18.77
C ASP A 81 -2.52 6.63 18.11
N LEU A 82 -1.35 6.62 17.48
CA LEU A 82 -0.83 5.47 16.74
C LEU A 82 -0.72 4.20 17.59
N ALA A 83 -0.48 4.33 18.90
CA ALA A 83 -0.35 3.16 19.78
C ALA A 83 -1.68 2.42 19.94
N SER A 84 -2.80 3.13 19.82
CA SER A 84 -4.16 2.60 19.94
C SER A 84 -4.70 1.97 18.64
N ASN A 85 -4.05 2.19 17.50
CA ASN A 85 -4.45 1.66 16.19
C ASN A 85 -4.08 0.16 16.07
N ARG A 86 -4.72 -0.67 16.89
CA ARG A 86 -4.57 -2.13 16.90
C ARG A 86 -5.93 -2.80 16.79
N ASP A 87 -5.97 -3.88 16.03
CA ASP A 87 -7.12 -4.78 15.90
C ASP A 87 -6.74 -6.18 16.39
N LYS A 88 -7.70 -7.10 16.36
CA LYS A 88 -7.51 -8.51 16.73
C LYS A 88 -7.38 -9.40 15.51
N LEU A 89 -7.17 -8.82 14.32
CA LEU A 89 -7.10 -9.56 13.08
C LEU A 89 -5.69 -10.04 12.81
N VAL A 90 -5.54 -11.34 12.59
CA VAL A 90 -4.26 -11.97 12.25
C VAL A 90 -4.39 -12.81 10.99
N ALA A 91 -3.33 -12.79 10.17
CA ALA A 91 -3.24 -13.66 9.01
C ALA A 91 -3.00 -15.11 9.46
N ARG A 92 -3.88 -16.02 9.04
CA ARG A 92 -3.80 -17.45 9.42
C ARG A 92 -3.28 -18.34 8.30
N LYS A 93 -3.63 -18.04 7.06
CA LYS A 93 -3.19 -18.77 5.86
C LYS A 93 -2.79 -17.78 4.77
N ILE A 94 -1.87 -18.19 3.88
CA ILE A 94 -1.36 -17.34 2.78
C ILE A 94 -2.09 -17.62 1.46
N VAL A 95 -2.49 -18.86 1.24
CA VAL A 95 -3.26 -19.30 0.06
C VAL A 95 -4.38 -20.18 0.57
N ASP A 96 -5.60 -19.92 0.12
CA ASP A 96 -6.73 -20.83 0.34
C ASP A 96 -7.31 -21.29 -0.99
N THR A 97 -7.89 -22.49 -0.99
CA THR A 97 -8.54 -23.07 -2.18
C THR A 97 -10.01 -23.21 -1.86
N ILE A 98 -10.87 -22.39 -2.48
CA ILE A 98 -12.32 -22.56 -2.34
C ILE A 98 -12.72 -23.76 -3.22
N HIS A 99 -13.23 -24.80 -2.58
CA HIS A 99 -13.97 -25.86 -3.26
C HIS A 99 -15.41 -25.39 -3.42
N LEU A 100 -15.78 -24.98 -4.63
CA LEU A 100 -17.17 -24.72 -4.99
C LEU A 100 -17.86 -26.08 -5.21
N ALA A 101 -18.91 -26.35 -4.44
CA ALA A 101 -19.76 -27.54 -4.57
C ALA A 101 -20.67 -27.44 -5.81
#